data_AF-A0A5S4GV37-F1
#
_entry.id   AF-A0A5S4GV37-F1
#
_cell.length_a   1.000
_cell.length_b   1.000
_cell.length_c   1.000
_cell.angle_alpha   90.00
_cell.angle_beta   90.00
_cell.angle_gamma   90.00
#
_symmetry.space_group_name_H-M   'P 1'
#
loop_
_entity.id
_entity.type
_entity.pdbx_description
1 polymer ?
#
loop_
_entity_poly.entity_id
_entity_poly.type
_entity_poly.pdbx_seq_one_letter_code
_entity_poly.pdbx_strand_id
1 'polypeptide(L)'
;MSVTDVAVPDGIAPVLDAVSVDIDRLRASVADVTVEADSSAELAVKLSQALYEVLHTGRRTEGGGGLPFHLREREFERALAEQVPHDFTVAEGVIAEAFPADAAEDAKVLVVCAGPRVWVPRDRIREQPPLTPGQRVNVALSPLRPALSPGFFFVHGSVPSDMRGDTLRVYVNLADPEQAPAVWHLVLSHLEERQAEYRAKVLSSPLLYPRRDALVVYLGKRSRGLAAGLAALVNGVPGVGKDTSAFAHALGPGVAVAWEPDDRRLVMKGMSFGQHRAGVLGQALVEAAVDQAPAAAVVAARFAEANIDPCDLARNGTSPQAMTGGVCTCPPISDPDTQLGRR
;
A
#
# COMPACT_ATOMS: atom_id res chain seq x y z
N MET A 1 -16.95 14.43 21.16
CA MET A 1 -15.89 14.47 22.22
C MET A 1 -14.62 15.06 21.60
N SER A 2 -13.95 16.01 22.26
CA SER A 2 -12.61 16.47 21.83
C SER A 2 -11.59 15.41 22.25
N VAL A 3 -10.74 14.92 21.33
CA VAL A 3 -9.86 13.76 21.54
C VAL A 3 -8.60 14.09 22.36
N THR A 4 -8.58 15.23 23.06
CA THR A 4 -7.35 15.94 23.44
C THR A 4 -6.75 15.64 24.82
N ASP A 5 -7.25 14.67 25.60
CA ASP A 5 -6.72 14.41 26.94
C ASP A 5 -6.34 12.93 27.15
N VAL A 6 -5.13 12.53 26.75
CA VAL A 6 -4.24 11.48 27.34
C VAL A 6 -2.90 11.53 26.58
N ALA A 7 -1.79 11.13 27.24
CA ALA A 7 -0.46 10.91 26.68
C ALA A 7 -0.48 9.82 25.58
N VAL A 8 -0.98 10.20 24.43
CA VAL A 8 -0.89 9.49 23.18
C VAL A 8 0.57 9.59 22.70
N PRO A 9 1.20 8.52 22.19
CA PRO A 9 2.52 8.65 21.59
C PRO A 9 2.51 9.77 20.54
N ASP A 10 3.51 10.65 20.56
CA ASP A 10 3.56 11.89 19.76
C ASP A 10 3.26 11.67 18.25
N GLY A 11 3.43 10.45 17.75
CA GLY A 11 3.16 10.05 16.37
C GLY A 11 1.68 10.04 15.93
N ILE A 12 0.71 9.81 16.83
CA ILE A 12 -0.72 9.74 16.46
C ILE A 12 -1.54 10.96 16.94
N ALA A 13 -1.02 11.75 17.89
CA ALA A 13 -1.72 12.95 18.37
C ALA A 13 -2.17 13.91 17.25
N PRO A 14 -1.34 14.25 16.24
CA PRO A 14 -1.76 15.12 15.14
C PRO A 14 -2.89 14.55 14.28
N VAL A 15 -3.00 13.21 14.21
CA VAL A 15 -4.08 12.52 13.48
C VAL A 15 -5.37 12.58 14.27
N LEU A 16 -5.31 12.41 15.60
CA LEU A 16 -6.48 12.47 16.48
C LEU A 16 -7.05 13.88 16.58
N ASP A 17 -6.20 14.90 16.62
CA ASP A 17 -6.61 16.31 16.66
C ASP A 17 -7.43 16.73 15.43
N ALA A 18 -7.25 16.05 14.31
CA ALA A 18 -7.97 16.32 13.08
C ALA A 18 -9.38 15.68 13.05
N VAL A 19 -9.76 14.89 14.05
CA VAL A 19 -10.97 14.06 14.00
C VAL A 19 -11.93 14.40 15.12
N SER A 20 -13.22 14.51 14.78
CA SER A 20 -14.28 14.60 15.78
C SER A 20 -15.38 13.58 15.51
N VAL A 21 -15.96 13.03 16.58
CA VAL A 21 -17.11 12.12 16.52
C VAL A 21 -18.19 12.63 17.47
N ASP A 22 -19.40 12.77 16.92
CA ASP A 22 -20.66 13.08 17.59
C ASP A 22 -21.61 11.89 17.38
N ILE A 23 -21.63 10.98 18.35
CA ILE A 23 -22.39 9.74 18.23
C ILE A 23 -23.90 9.97 18.36
N ASP A 24 -24.32 11.00 19.12
CA ASP A 24 -25.74 11.33 19.31
C ASP A 24 -26.38 11.83 18.01
N ARG A 25 -25.58 12.52 17.17
CA ARG A 25 -26.00 12.97 15.83
C ARG A 25 -25.57 12.05 14.70
N LEU A 26 -24.92 10.93 15.01
CA LEU A 26 -24.33 10.00 14.03
C LEU A 26 -23.49 10.73 12.98
N ARG A 27 -22.64 11.64 13.45
CA ARG A 27 -21.84 12.54 12.64
C ARG A 27 -20.38 12.48 13.05
N ALA A 28 -19.48 12.56 12.08
CA ALA A 28 -18.05 12.67 12.32
C ALA A 28 -17.41 13.68 11.35
N SER A 29 -16.25 14.20 11.71
CA SER A 29 -15.45 15.06 10.84
C SER A 29 -13.99 14.64 10.82
N VAL A 30 -13.34 14.82 9.67
CA VAL A 30 -11.90 14.68 9.47
C VAL A 30 -11.42 15.95 8.78
N ALA A 31 -10.68 16.80 9.50
CA ALA A 31 -10.40 18.17 9.10
C ALA A 31 -11.70 18.93 8.73
N ASP A 32 -11.82 19.38 7.49
CA ASP A 32 -12.96 20.10 6.93
C ASP A 32 -14.04 19.19 6.34
N VAL A 33 -13.81 17.88 6.24
CA VAL A 33 -14.77 16.92 5.69
C VAL A 33 -15.68 16.38 6.79
N THR A 34 -16.99 16.54 6.62
CA THR A 34 -18.02 15.97 7.50
C THR A 34 -18.68 14.76 6.84
N VAL A 35 -18.96 13.73 7.64
CA VAL A 35 -19.80 12.58 7.26
C VAL A 35 -20.94 12.39 8.26
N GLU A 36 -22.10 11.99 7.75
CA GLU A 36 -23.31 11.66 8.52
C GLU A 36 -23.79 10.26 8.13
N ALA A 37 -24.43 9.55 9.06
CA ALA A 37 -24.85 8.15 8.90
C ALA A 37 -26.17 7.85 9.61
N ASP A 38 -26.82 6.74 9.25
CA ASP A 38 -28.08 6.30 9.86
C ASP A 38 -27.85 5.29 11.00
N SER A 39 -26.60 4.85 11.20
CA SER A 39 -26.19 3.98 12.30
C SER A 39 -24.73 4.18 12.70
N SER A 40 -24.33 3.73 13.88
CA SER A 40 -22.92 3.74 14.31
C SER A 40 -22.04 2.85 13.43
N ALA A 41 -22.55 1.70 12.98
CA ALA A 41 -21.84 0.82 12.06
C ALA A 41 -21.56 1.51 10.71
N GLU A 42 -22.55 2.19 10.16
CA GLU A 42 -22.38 2.98 8.93
C GLU A 42 -21.45 4.18 9.17
N LEU A 43 -21.54 4.85 10.32
CA LEU A 43 -20.64 5.95 10.69
C LEU A 43 -19.18 5.48 10.71
N ALA A 44 -18.90 4.29 11.26
CA ALA A 44 -17.56 3.73 11.28
C ALA A 44 -17.01 3.50 9.86
N VAL A 45 -17.85 3.02 8.93
CA VAL A 45 -17.48 2.84 7.51
C VAL A 45 -17.19 4.19 6.86
N LYS A 46 -18.09 5.16 7.00
CA LYS A 46 -17.95 6.50 6.40
C LYS A 46 -16.76 7.26 6.97
N LEU A 47 -16.54 7.19 8.28
CA LEU A 47 -15.37 7.79 8.93
C LEU A 47 -14.06 7.15 8.46
N SER A 48 -14.02 5.82 8.36
CA SER A 48 -12.86 5.10 7.82
C SER A 48 -12.53 5.54 6.40
N GLN A 49 -13.54 5.73 5.56
CA GLN A 49 -13.37 6.23 4.20
C GLN A 49 -12.87 7.68 4.19
N ALA A 50 -13.44 8.57 5.02
CA ALA A 50 -13.01 9.97 5.13
C ALA A 50 -11.56 10.08 5.61
N LEU A 51 -11.16 9.28 6.62
CA LEU A 51 -9.78 9.17 7.09
C LEU A 51 -8.84 8.72 5.97
N TYR A 52 -9.23 7.71 5.19
CA TYR A 52 -8.44 7.26 4.04
C TYR A 52 -8.29 8.36 2.98
N GLU A 53 -9.38 9.02 2.61
CA GLU A 53 -9.36 10.06 1.58
C GLU A 53 -8.49 11.24 2.00
N VAL A 54 -8.77 11.83 3.17
CA VAL A 54 -8.16 13.06 3.65
C VAL A 54 -6.72 12.84 4.14
N LEU A 55 -6.48 11.81 4.96
CA LEU A 55 -5.20 11.62 5.63
C LEU A 55 -4.24 10.73 4.83
N HIS A 56 -4.74 9.76 4.07
CA HIS A 56 -3.89 8.91 3.22
C HIS A 56 -3.71 9.47 1.82
N THR A 57 -4.80 9.59 1.06
CA THR A 57 -4.69 9.94 -0.36
C THR A 57 -4.52 11.45 -0.59
N GLY A 58 -4.96 12.28 0.35
CA GLY A 58 -4.99 13.74 0.22
C GLY A 58 -6.18 14.26 -0.60
N ARG A 59 -7.15 13.41 -0.92
CA ARG A 59 -8.38 13.80 -1.61
C ARG A 59 -9.38 14.40 -0.61
N ARG A 60 -10.03 15.46 -1.05
CA ARG A 60 -11.15 16.09 -0.34
C ARG A 60 -12.36 16.00 -1.24
N THR A 61 -13.08 14.89 -1.14
CA THR A 61 -14.30 14.72 -1.91
C THR A 61 -15.42 15.42 -1.15
N GLU A 62 -15.83 16.61 -1.59
CA GLU A 62 -17.06 17.22 -1.08
C GLU A 62 -18.25 16.32 -1.45
N GLY A 63 -19.02 15.88 -0.45
CA GLY A 63 -20.29 15.18 -0.66
C GLY A 63 -20.21 13.69 -1.02
N GLY A 64 -19.09 13.00 -0.77
CA GLY A 64 -19.00 11.54 -0.94
C GLY A 64 -19.19 11.06 -2.39
N GLY A 65 -18.89 11.93 -3.37
CA GLY A 65 -18.86 11.55 -4.78
C GLY A 65 -17.93 10.35 -4.97
N GLY A 66 -18.49 9.18 -5.27
CA GLY A 66 -17.73 7.96 -5.43
C GLY A 66 -16.60 8.10 -6.45
N LEU A 67 -15.70 7.11 -6.46
CA LEU A 67 -14.69 6.98 -7.52
C LEU A 67 -15.35 7.19 -8.91
N PRO A 68 -14.69 7.89 -9.85
CA PRO A 68 -15.21 8.04 -11.19
C PRO A 68 -15.67 6.69 -11.77
N PHE A 69 -16.81 6.66 -12.44
CA PHE A 69 -17.32 5.44 -13.10
C PHE A 69 -16.29 4.80 -14.04
N HIS A 70 -15.38 5.63 -14.60
CA HIS A 70 -14.28 5.21 -15.46
C HIS A 70 -12.93 5.36 -14.74
N LEU A 71 -12.48 4.27 -14.11
CA LEU A 71 -11.18 4.22 -13.43
C LEU A 71 -10.00 3.93 -14.38
N ARG A 72 -10.28 3.74 -15.67
CA ARG A 72 -9.29 3.35 -16.68
C ARG A 72 -9.43 4.23 -17.91
N GLU A 73 -8.31 4.81 -18.30
CA GLU A 73 -8.21 5.61 -19.51
C GLU A 73 -7.14 5.00 -20.42
N ARG A 74 -7.56 4.47 -21.57
CA ARG A 74 -6.69 3.63 -22.41
C ARG A 74 -5.47 4.38 -22.94
N GLU A 75 -5.63 5.65 -23.29
CA GLU A 75 -4.53 6.46 -23.83
C GLU A 75 -3.49 6.75 -22.77
N PHE A 76 -3.94 7.05 -21.56
CA PHE A 76 -3.07 7.24 -20.41
C PHE A 76 -2.36 5.94 -20.00
N GLU A 77 -3.08 4.80 -19.94
CA GLU A 77 -2.45 3.49 -19.68
C GLU A 77 -1.41 3.12 -20.75
N ARG A 78 -1.63 3.47 -22.03
CA ARG A 78 -0.65 3.28 -23.10
C ARG A 78 0.59 4.13 -22.88
N ALA A 79 0.42 5.41 -22.55
CA ALA A 79 1.54 6.29 -22.22
C ALA A 79 2.34 5.75 -21.02
N LEU A 80 1.68 5.22 -19.98
CA LEU A 80 2.35 4.57 -18.84
C LEU A 80 3.08 3.28 -19.24
N ALA A 81 2.51 2.48 -20.13
CA ALA A 81 3.10 1.22 -20.61
C ALA A 81 4.38 1.46 -21.43
N GLU A 82 4.39 2.49 -22.28
CA GLU A 82 5.55 2.89 -23.09
C GLU A 82 6.75 3.34 -22.25
N GLN A 83 6.52 3.68 -20.98
CA GLN A 83 7.54 4.14 -20.03
C GLN A 83 8.16 3.01 -19.19
N VAL A 84 7.69 1.76 -19.34
CA VAL A 84 8.24 0.61 -18.63
C VAL A 84 9.56 0.19 -19.30
N PRO A 85 10.70 0.23 -18.58
CA PRO A 85 12.04 0.10 -19.19
C PRO A 85 12.48 -1.34 -19.48
N HIS A 86 11.58 -2.32 -19.36
CA HIS A 86 11.86 -3.73 -19.56
C HIS A 86 10.67 -4.47 -20.19
N ASP A 87 10.97 -5.44 -21.05
CA ASP A 87 9.94 -6.17 -21.80
C ASP A 87 9.32 -7.34 -21.03
N PHE A 88 10.08 -7.91 -20.08
CA PHE A 88 9.70 -9.14 -19.39
C PHE A 88 9.97 -9.08 -17.89
N THR A 89 9.04 -9.65 -17.13
CA THR A 89 9.29 -10.10 -15.76
C THR A 89 9.49 -11.62 -15.76
N VAL A 90 10.29 -12.11 -14.83
CA VAL A 90 10.57 -13.54 -14.69
C VAL A 90 9.77 -14.11 -13.53
N ALA A 91 8.98 -15.15 -13.80
CA ALA A 91 8.22 -15.89 -12.79
C ALA A 91 8.66 -17.36 -12.75
N GLU A 92 8.71 -17.95 -11.56
CA GLU A 92 8.82 -19.39 -11.41
C GLU A 92 7.51 -20.05 -11.83
N GLY A 93 7.60 -21.11 -12.63
CA GLY A 93 6.50 -21.97 -13.02
C GLY A 93 6.84 -23.44 -12.85
N VAL A 94 5.82 -24.29 -12.89
CA VAL A 94 5.96 -25.75 -12.84
C VAL A 94 5.37 -26.33 -14.12
N ILE A 95 6.14 -27.15 -14.83
CA ILE A 95 5.70 -27.83 -16.05
C ILE A 95 4.54 -28.76 -15.71
N ALA A 96 3.40 -28.57 -16.37
CA ALA A 96 2.20 -29.37 -16.15
C ALA A 96 2.19 -30.64 -17.00
N GLU A 97 2.78 -30.58 -18.20
CA GLU A 97 2.76 -31.66 -19.20
C GLU A 97 4.14 -31.79 -19.84
N ALA A 98 4.50 -33.02 -20.22
CA ALA A 98 5.80 -33.29 -20.82
C ALA A 98 5.94 -32.53 -22.14
N PHE A 99 7.12 -31.96 -22.38
CA PHE A 99 7.44 -31.24 -23.61
C PHE A 99 8.65 -31.90 -24.28
N PRO A 100 8.49 -32.44 -25.50
CA PRO A 100 9.53 -33.23 -26.14
C PRO A 100 10.66 -32.36 -26.69
N ALA A 101 11.81 -32.99 -26.98
CA ALA A 101 13.02 -32.28 -27.41
C ALA A 101 12.95 -31.73 -28.84
N ASP A 102 12.12 -32.34 -29.68
CA ASP A 102 11.92 -32.08 -31.11
C ASP A 102 10.64 -31.30 -31.41
N ALA A 103 10.03 -30.67 -30.40
CA ALA A 103 8.84 -29.84 -30.57
C ALA A 103 9.13 -28.64 -31.50
N ALA A 104 8.11 -28.22 -32.26
CA ALA A 104 8.18 -27.05 -33.13
C ALA A 104 8.51 -25.76 -32.35
N GLU A 105 9.18 -24.80 -33.00
CA GLU A 105 9.59 -23.54 -32.37
C GLU A 105 8.41 -22.68 -31.87
N ASP A 106 7.25 -22.77 -32.53
CA ASP A 106 6.02 -22.06 -32.17
C ASP A 106 5.14 -22.82 -31.15
N ALA A 107 5.60 -24.00 -30.71
CA ALA A 107 4.86 -24.81 -29.77
C ALA A 107 4.68 -24.10 -28.43
N LYS A 108 3.57 -24.42 -27.76
CA LYS A 108 3.25 -23.90 -26.44
C LYS A 108 3.48 -24.98 -25.40
N VAL A 109 3.97 -24.57 -24.24
CA VAL A 109 4.19 -25.41 -23.08
C VAL A 109 3.16 -25.05 -22.02
N LEU A 110 2.55 -26.07 -21.41
CA LEU A 110 1.61 -25.85 -20.32
C LEU A 110 2.36 -25.73 -19.00
N VAL A 111 2.25 -24.58 -18.36
CA VAL A 111 2.95 -24.26 -17.11
C VAL A 111 1.96 -23.81 -16.05
N VAL A 112 2.13 -24.26 -14.80
CA VAL A 112 1.46 -23.71 -13.62
C VAL A 112 2.27 -22.50 -13.14
N CYS A 113 1.74 -21.29 -13.31
CA CYS A 113 2.39 -20.04 -12.89
C CYS A 113 1.56 -19.39 -11.77
N ALA A 114 2.07 -19.42 -10.54
CA ALA A 114 1.39 -18.84 -9.36
C ALA A 114 -0.04 -19.36 -9.10
N GLY A 115 -0.35 -20.59 -9.51
CA GLY A 115 -1.66 -21.23 -9.31
C GLY A 115 -2.37 -21.64 -10.62
N PRO A 116 -2.68 -20.72 -11.54
CA PRO A 116 -3.30 -21.07 -12.82
C PRO A 116 -2.36 -21.84 -13.76
N ARG A 117 -2.96 -22.71 -14.58
CA ARG A 117 -2.32 -23.34 -15.74
C ARG A 117 -2.42 -22.39 -16.93
N VAL A 118 -1.29 -22.09 -17.55
CA VAL A 118 -1.19 -21.16 -18.68
C VAL A 118 -0.39 -21.79 -19.81
N TRP A 119 -0.86 -21.61 -21.04
CA TRP A 119 -0.10 -21.95 -22.24
C TRP A 119 0.90 -20.84 -22.53
N VAL A 120 2.18 -21.19 -22.52
CA VAL A 120 3.29 -20.27 -22.67
C VAL A 120 4.03 -20.62 -23.95
N PRO A 121 4.29 -19.67 -24.86
CA PRO A 121 5.13 -19.92 -26.03
C PRO A 121 6.51 -20.44 -25.61
N ARG A 122 7.06 -21.43 -26.33
CA ARG A 122 8.30 -22.09 -25.91
C ARG A 122 9.43 -21.10 -25.69
N ASP A 123 9.62 -20.12 -26.56
CA ASP A 123 10.66 -19.07 -26.45
C ASP A 123 10.61 -18.25 -25.14
N ARG A 124 9.51 -18.32 -24.38
CA ARG A 124 9.37 -17.69 -23.06
C ARG A 124 9.87 -18.55 -21.90
N ILE A 125 10.21 -19.82 -22.13
CA ILE A 125 10.78 -20.71 -21.11
C ILE A 125 12.30 -20.72 -21.25
N ARG A 126 13.00 -20.41 -20.15
CA ARG A 126 14.46 -20.28 -20.15
C ARG A 126 15.17 -21.64 -20.19
N GLU A 127 14.54 -22.69 -19.67
CA GLU A 127 15.07 -24.04 -19.59
C GLU A 127 14.93 -24.77 -20.95
N GLN A 128 15.95 -25.55 -21.31
CA GLN A 128 15.98 -26.29 -22.57
C GLN A 128 15.12 -27.57 -22.51
N PRO A 129 14.51 -28.00 -23.63
CA PRO A 129 13.81 -29.28 -23.69
C PRO A 129 14.81 -30.46 -23.59
N PRO A 130 14.34 -31.67 -23.28
CA PRO A 130 12.95 -32.00 -22.94
C PRO A 130 12.56 -31.47 -21.55
N LEU A 131 11.30 -31.08 -21.39
CA LEU A 131 10.75 -30.63 -20.12
C LEU A 131 9.84 -31.71 -19.53
N THR A 132 9.98 -31.99 -18.23
CA THR A 132 9.22 -33.05 -17.57
C THR A 132 8.15 -32.48 -16.64
N PRO A 133 6.99 -33.15 -16.49
CA PRO A 133 5.97 -32.75 -15.53
C PRO A 133 6.56 -32.62 -14.12
N GLY A 134 6.24 -31.53 -13.42
CA GLY A 134 6.78 -31.23 -12.10
C GLY A 134 8.12 -30.49 -12.11
N GLN A 135 8.79 -30.35 -13.26
CA GLN A 135 10.00 -29.55 -13.38
C GLN A 135 9.71 -28.07 -13.10
N ARG A 136 10.56 -27.45 -12.29
CA ARG A 136 10.56 -25.99 -12.07
C ARG A 136 11.27 -25.30 -13.22
N VAL A 137 10.66 -24.24 -13.74
CA VAL A 137 11.16 -23.46 -14.86
C VAL A 137 10.99 -21.96 -14.62
N ASN A 138 11.80 -21.16 -15.29
CA ASN A 138 11.69 -19.71 -15.32
C ASN A 138 10.96 -19.27 -16.59
N VAL A 139 9.86 -18.55 -16.39
CA VAL A 139 8.97 -18.10 -17.45
C VAL A 139 9.07 -16.59 -17.61
N ALA A 140 9.39 -16.12 -18.80
CA ALA A 140 9.32 -14.73 -19.20
C ALA A 140 7.86 -14.34 -19.49
N LEU A 141 7.28 -13.49 -18.66
CA LEU A 141 5.92 -12.98 -18.79
C LEU A 141 5.95 -11.48 -19.07
N SER A 142 4.86 -10.93 -19.63
CA SER A 142 4.69 -9.48 -19.66
C SER A 142 4.83 -8.92 -18.23
N PRO A 143 5.49 -7.77 -18.00
CA PRO A 143 5.56 -7.13 -16.69
C PRO A 143 4.26 -6.38 -16.37
N LEU A 144 3.43 -6.09 -17.37
CA LEU A 144 2.26 -5.22 -17.24
C LEU A 144 1.06 -5.98 -16.64
N ARG A 145 0.41 -5.38 -15.66
CA ARG A 145 -0.79 -5.90 -14.97
C ARG A 145 -1.85 -4.79 -14.85
N PRO A 146 -2.37 -4.27 -15.97
CA PRO A 146 -3.44 -3.26 -15.92
C PRO A 146 -4.65 -3.82 -15.16
N ALA A 147 -5.30 -2.98 -14.36
CA ALA A 147 -6.48 -3.31 -13.56
C ALA A 147 -6.27 -4.40 -12.48
N LEU A 148 -5.03 -4.76 -12.12
CA LEU A 148 -4.76 -5.66 -10.99
C LEU A 148 -5.19 -5.02 -9.65
N SER A 149 -5.12 -3.69 -9.55
CA SER A 149 -5.63 -2.91 -8.44
C SER A 149 -6.57 -1.83 -9.00
N PRO A 150 -7.80 -1.66 -8.47
CA PRO A 150 -8.75 -0.68 -9.00
C PRO A 150 -8.17 0.74 -9.07
N GLY A 151 -8.22 1.36 -10.25
CA GLY A 151 -7.70 2.71 -10.50
C GLY A 151 -6.17 2.81 -10.63
N PHE A 152 -5.47 1.67 -10.73
CA PHE A 152 -4.01 1.64 -10.92
C PHE A 152 -3.58 0.79 -12.12
N PHE A 153 -2.52 1.27 -12.78
CA PHE A 153 -1.68 0.52 -13.70
C PHE A 153 -0.53 -0.09 -12.90
N PHE A 154 -0.35 -1.42 -12.99
CA PHE A 154 0.59 -2.16 -12.13
C PHE A 154 1.67 -2.83 -12.98
N VAL A 155 2.90 -2.88 -12.46
CA VAL A 155 4.03 -3.58 -13.10
C VAL A 155 4.83 -4.42 -12.10
N HIS A 156 5.40 -5.50 -12.61
CA HIS A 156 6.44 -6.26 -11.92
C HIS A 156 7.81 -5.87 -12.47
N GLY A 157 8.81 -5.71 -11.60
CA GLY A 157 10.20 -5.54 -12.03
C GLY A 157 10.73 -6.76 -12.79
N SER A 158 11.84 -6.58 -13.49
CA SER A 158 12.47 -7.64 -14.29
C SER A 158 13.09 -8.74 -13.41
N VAL A 159 13.57 -8.35 -12.22
CA VAL A 159 14.20 -9.23 -11.24
C VAL A 159 13.13 -10.03 -10.48
N PRO A 160 13.27 -11.36 -10.35
CA PRO A 160 12.41 -12.17 -9.50
C PRO A 160 12.39 -11.63 -8.06
N SER A 161 11.20 -11.32 -7.56
CA SER A 161 11.00 -10.81 -6.20
C SER A 161 10.15 -11.77 -5.38
N ASP A 162 10.66 -12.12 -4.19
CA ASP A 162 9.81 -12.74 -3.17
C ASP A 162 9.14 -11.64 -2.36
N MET A 163 7.91 -11.31 -2.76
CA MET A 163 7.07 -10.31 -2.10
C MET A 163 6.25 -10.90 -0.95
N ARG A 164 6.63 -12.07 -0.42
CA ARG A 164 6.02 -12.65 0.78
C ARG A 164 6.65 -12.04 2.03
N GLY A 165 5.81 -11.53 2.93
CA GLY A 165 6.24 -10.89 4.19
C GLY A 165 6.69 -9.44 4.02
N ASP A 166 7.38 -8.92 5.04
CA ASP A 166 8.06 -7.62 5.21
C ASP A 166 8.32 -6.79 3.93
N THR A 167 7.28 -6.31 3.28
CA THR A 167 7.41 -5.47 2.08
C THR A 167 7.42 -4.01 2.53
N LEU A 168 8.39 -3.24 2.04
CA LEU A 168 8.43 -1.80 2.30
C LEU A 168 7.76 -1.07 1.14
N ARG A 169 6.73 -0.30 1.42
CA ARG A 169 6.05 0.56 0.45
C ARG A 169 6.70 1.92 0.44
N VAL A 170 6.99 2.45 -0.74
CA VAL A 170 7.40 3.84 -0.98
C VAL A 170 6.27 4.51 -1.75
N TYR A 171 5.74 5.57 -1.20
CA TYR A 171 4.69 6.39 -1.77
C TYR A 171 5.32 7.63 -2.39
N VAL A 172 4.93 7.95 -3.62
CA VAL A 172 5.29 9.20 -4.28
C VAL A 172 3.99 9.95 -4.61
N ASN A 173 3.90 11.17 -4.09
CA ASN A 173 2.84 12.11 -4.38
C ASN A 173 3.01 12.62 -5.81
N LEU A 174 2.09 12.25 -6.69
CA LEU A 174 2.00 12.85 -8.02
C LEU A 174 0.81 13.80 -8.04
N ALA A 175 1.10 15.06 -8.34
CA ALA A 175 0.12 16.13 -8.39
C ALA A 175 -0.36 16.39 -9.82
N ASP A 176 0.52 16.21 -10.80
CA ASP A 176 0.25 16.50 -12.21
C ASP A 176 0.17 15.20 -13.03
N PRO A 177 -1.00 14.87 -13.60
CA PRO A 177 -1.14 13.69 -14.44
C PRO A 177 -0.30 13.74 -15.72
N GLU A 178 -0.01 14.92 -16.28
CA GLU A 178 0.78 15.05 -17.51
C GLU A 178 2.24 14.62 -17.32
N GLN A 179 2.77 14.85 -16.12
CA GLN A 179 4.15 14.46 -15.75
C GLN A 179 4.25 13.03 -15.23
N ALA A 180 3.12 12.38 -14.90
CA ALA A 180 3.12 11.08 -14.26
C ALA A 180 3.86 9.99 -15.07
N PRO A 181 3.72 9.87 -16.41
CA PRO A 181 4.51 8.92 -17.19
C PRO A 181 6.03 9.16 -17.10
N ALA A 182 6.49 10.42 -17.09
CA ALA A 182 7.91 10.74 -16.99
C ALA A 182 8.48 10.39 -15.61
N VAL A 183 7.75 10.72 -14.52
CA VAL A 183 8.16 10.34 -13.16
C VAL A 183 8.13 8.81 -12.99
N TRP A 184 7.14 8.15 -13.58
CA TRP A 184 7.03 6.70 -13.61
C TRP A 184 8.26 6.06 -14.26
N HIS A 185 8.64 6.53 -15.46
CA HIS A 185 9.85 6.07 -16.15
C HIS A 185 11.12 6.26 -15.30
N LEU A 186 11.28 7.45 -14.71
CA LEU A 186 12.43 7.80 -13.89
C LEU A 186 12.60 6.83 -12.70
N VAL A 187 11.50 6.58 -11.98
CA VAL A 187 11.50 5.68 -10.82
C VAL A 187 11.78 4.24 -11.25
N LEU A 188 11.12 3.74 -12.30
CA LEU A 188 11.32 2.37 -12.76
C LEU A 188 12.75 2.15 -13.26
N SER A 189 13.28 3.07 -14.06
CA SER A 189 14.64 2.96 -14.60
C SER A 189 15.68 2.93 -13.49
N HIS A 190 15.53 3.77 -12.47
CA HIS A 190 16.41 3.77 -11.30
C HIS A 190 16.41 2.42 -10.56
N LEU A 191 15.25 1.77 -10.45
CA LEU A 191 15.11 0.47 -9.80
C LEU A 191 15.73 -0.66 -10.65
N GLU A 192 15.51 -0.64 -11.95
CA GLU A 192 16.06 -1.62 -12.89
C GLU A 192 17.58 -1.54 -13.01
N GLU A 193 18.15 -0.33 -13.07
CA GLU A 193 19.61 -0.10 -13.01
C GLU A 193 20.26 -0.71 -11.77
N ARG A 194 19.50 -0.80 -10.66
CA ARG A 194 19.95 -1.35 -9.38
C ARG A 194 19.56 -2.80 -9.17
N GLN A 195 18.96 -3.43 -10.18
CA GLN A 195 18.49 -4.81 -10.13
C GLN A 195 17.58 -5.04 -8.91
N ALA A 196 16.70 -4.08 -8.64
CA ALA A 196 15.85 -4.09 -7.47
C ALA A 196 14.76 -5.16 -7.56
N GLU A 197 14.47 -5.81 -6.43
CA GLU A 197 13.25 -6.59 -6.24
C GLU A 197 12.10 -5.65 -5.97
N TYR A 198 11.25 -5.41 -6.96
CA TYR A 198 10.11 -4.53 -6.77
C TYR A 198 8.85 -4.94 -7.54
N ARG A 199 7.73 -4.42 -7.04
CA ARG A 199 6.50 -4.22 -7.81
C ARG A 199 6.15 -2.74 -7.72
N ALA A 200 5.49 -2.20 -8.71
CA ALA A 200 5.08 -0.81 -8.67
C ALA A 200 3.69 -0.64 -9.25
N LYS A 201 3.02 0.42 -8.80
CA LYS A 201 1.76 0.85 -9.38
C LYS A 201 1.69 2.36 -9.46
N VAL A 202 0.95 2.84 -10.44
CA VAL A 202 0.68 4.26 -10.67
C VAL A 202 -0.78 4.42 -11.07
N LEU A 203 -1.42 5.55 -10.73
CA LEU A 203 -2.83 5.77 -11.09
C LEU A 203 -3.04 5.64 -12.60
N SER A 204 -4.14 4.99 -12.99
CA SER A 204 -4.46 4.70 -14.40
C SER A 204 -5.40 5.72 -15.06
N SER A 205 -5.71 6.83 -14.39
CA SER A 205 -6.54 7.90 -14.96
C SER A 205 -6.11 9.26 -14.41
N PRO A 206 -5.99 10.29 -15.26
CA PRO A 206 -5.79 11.68 -14.87
C PRO A 206 -6.80 12.20 -13.83
N LEU A 207 -8.05 11.71 -13.86
CA LEU A 207 -9.12 12.11 -12.93
C LEU A 207 -8.86 11.70 -11.47
N LEU A 208 -7.86 10.84 -11.23
CA LEU A 208 -7.52 10.38 -9.89
C LEU A 208 -6.41 11.21 -9.24
N TYR A 209 -5.81 12.16 -9.96
CA TYR A 209 -4.79 13.07 -9.46
C TYR A 209 -5.45 14.35 -8.89
N PRO A 210 -4.81 15.04 -7.92
CA PRO A 210 -3.56 14.68 -7.24
C PRO A 210 -3.77 13.64 -6.15
N ARG A 211 -2.78 12.78 -5.88
CA ARG A 211 -2.79 11.86 -4.73
C ARG A 211 -1.39 11.63 -4.16
N ARG A 212 -1.32 11.56 -2.83
CA ARG A 212 -0.11 11.22 -2.07
C ARG A 212 0.37 9.79 -2.29
N ASP A 213 -0.53 8.91 -2.72
CA ASP A 213 -0.27 7.51 -3.08
C ASP A 213 -0.45 7.25 -4.58
N ALA A 214 -0.26 8.29 -5.41
CA ALA A 214 -0.46 8.19 -6.85
C ALA A 214 0.52 7.20 -7.51
N LEU A 215 1.75 7.12 -7.02
CA LEU A 215 2.73 6.10 -7.39
C LEU A 215 3.18 5.38 -6.11
N VAL A 216 3.16 4.05 -6.14
CA VAL A 216 3.58 3.20 -5.02
C VAL A 216 4.56 2.15 -5.51
N VAL A 217 5.74 2.11 -4.90
CA VAL A 217 6.76 1.07 -5.11
C VAL A 217 6.76 0.14 -3.91
N TYR A 218 6.64 -1.15 -4.16
CA TYR A 218 6.77 -2.22 -3.18
C TYR A 218 8.18 -2.79 -3.31
N LEU A 219 9.02 -2.59 -2.29
CA LEU A 219 10.40 -3.07 -2.25
C LEU A 219 10.48 -4.38 -1.46
N GLY A 220 11.04 -5.40 -2.12
CA GLY A 220 11.40 -6.67 -1.49
C GLY A 220 12.56 -6.52 -0.51
N LYS A 221 12.82 -7.58 0.27
CA LYS A 221 13.77 -7.56 1.39
C LYS A 221 15.16 -7.00 1.03
N ARG A 222 15.72 -7.39 -0.11
CA ARG A 222 17.08 -6.98 -0.50
C ARG A 222 17.12 -5.55 -1.06
N SER A 223 15.97 -4.96 -1.39
CA SER A 223 15.87 -3.65 -2.06
C SER A 223 15.31 -2.53 -1.17
N ARG A 224 14.93 -2.82 0.08
CA ARG A 224 14.38 -1.80 1.01
C ARG A 224 15.29 -0.59 1.22
N GLY A 225 16.62 -0.81 1.16
CA GLY A 225 17.62 0.26 1.29
C GLY A 225 17.54 1.34 0.19
N LEU A 226 16.82 1.09 -0.90
CA LEU A 226 16.65 2.05 -1.99
C LEU A 226 15.63 3.16 -1.70
N ALA A 227 14.85 3.06 -0.63
CA ALA A 227 13.77 4.01 -0.34
C ALA A 227 14.24 5.47 -0.21
N ALA A 228 15.35 5.72 0.49
CA ALA A 228 15.92 7.06 0.60
C ALA A 228 16.47 7.57 -0.74
N GLY A 229 17.03 6.68 -1.56
CA GLY A 229 17.48 7.00 -2.92
C GLY A 229 16.33 7.43 -3.82
N LEU A 230 15.16 6.79 -3.71
CA LEU A 230 13.96 7.19 -4.43
C LEU A 230 13.45 8.57 -3.99
N ALA A 231 13.49 8.87 -2.69
CA ALA A 231 13.12 10.20 -2.19
C ALA A 231 14.03 11.30 -2.75
N ALA A 232 15.34 11.06 -2.78
CA ALA A 232 16.30 11.99 -3.38
C ALA A 232 16.11 12.13 -4.89
N LEU A 233 15.82 11.02 -5.59
CA LEU A 233 15.65 10.97 -7.04
C LEU A 233 14.50 11.87 -7.54
N VAL A 234 13.37 11.86 -6.83
CA VAL A 234 12.16 12.56 -7.27
C VAL A 234 12.00 13.96 -6.66
N ASN A 235 12.92 14.36 -5.77
CA ASN A 235 12.87 15.66 -5.12
C ASN A 235 13.02 16.80 -6.14
N GLY A 236 12.01 17.67 -6.20
CA GLY A 236 11.97 18.81 -7.12
C GLY A 236 11.67 18.45 -8.58
N VAL A 237 11.35 17.18 -8.87
CA VAL A 237 10.95 16.76 -10.22
C VAL A 237 9.55 17.33 -10.53
N PRO A 238 9.33 17.91 -11.73
CA PRO A 238 8.01 18.38 -12.15
C PRO A 238 6.92 17.33 -11.98
N GLY A 239 5.76 17.76 -11.47
CA GLY A 239 4.61 16.90 -11.21
C GLY A 239 4.65 16.10 -9.90
N VAL A 240 5.76 16.12 -9.16
CA VAL A 240 5.84 15.55 -7.80
C VAL A 240 5.36 16.59 -6.80
N GLY A 241 4.33 16.22 -6.02
CA GLY A 241 3.79 17.06 -4.95
C GLY A 241 4.70 17.10 -3.73
N LYS A 242 4.33 17.88 -2.70
CA LYS A 242 5.12 17.98 -1.45
C LYS A 242 4.49 17.23 -0.27
N ASP A 243 3.19 16.96 -0.34
CA ASP A 243 2.46 16.34 0.77
C ASP A 243 2.74 14.84 0.86
N THR A 244 2.67 14.30 2.08
CA THR A 244 2.75 12.87 2.37
C THR A 244 1.52 12.40 3.14
N SER A 245 1.28 11.08 3.15
CA SER A 245 0.21 10.52 3.99
C SER A 245 0.54 10.73 5.47
N ALA A 246 -0.46 11.08 6.28
CA ALA A 246 -0.32 11.18 7.73
C ALA A 246 -0.12 9.82 8.43
N PHE A 247 -0.39 8.71 7.72
CA PHE A 247 -0.15 7.35 8.24
C PHE A 247 1.24 6.82 7.87
N ALA A 248 2.00 7.52 7.02
CA ALA A 248 3.28 7.05 6.51
C ALA A 248 4.42 7.93 7.03
N HIS A 249 5.62 7.36 7.11
CA HIS A 249 6.81 8.06 7.57
C HIS A 249 7.42 8.84 6.41
N ALA A 250 7.45 10.17 6.50
CA ALA A 250 8.01 11.02 5.45
C ALA A 250 9.52 10.81 5.31
N LEU A 251 10.00 10.57 4.09
CA LEU A 251 11.43 10.58 3.76
C LEU A 251 11.90 11.93 3.18
N GLY A 252 10.95 12.71 2.65
CA GLY A 252 11.19 14.02 2.05
C GLY A 252 9.90 14.56 1.44
N PRO A 253 9.94 15.75 0.81
CA PRO A 253 8.77 16.33 0.15
C PRO A 253 8.17 15.34 -0.86
N GLY A 254 6.89 15.02 -0.68
CA GLY A 254 6.14 14.14 -1.58
C GLY A 254 6.46 12.66 -1.48
N VAL A 255 7.39 12.23 -0.62
CA VAL A 255 7.80 10.83 -0.51
C VAL A 255 7.71 10.33 0.91
N ALA A 256 7.01 9.21 1.09
CA ALA A 256 6.87 8.56 2.39
C ALA A 256 7.01 7.04 2.27
N VAL A 257 7.25 6.38 3.40
CA VAL A 257 7.34 4.92 3.49
C VAL A 257 6.38 4.36 4.51
N ALA A 258 5.95 3.12 4.27
CA ALA A 258 5.28 2.32 5.28
C ALA A 258 5.51 0.82 5.04
N TRP A 259 5.42 0.04 6.09
CA TRP A 259 5.42 -1.42 5.99
C TRP A 259 4.06 -1.92 5.51
N GLU A 260 4.08 -2.99 4.71
CA GLU A 260 2.90 -3.76 4.38
C GLU A 260 2.15 -4.16 5.66
N PRO A 261 0.83 -3.96 5.77
CA PRO A 261 0.07 -4.38 6.95
C PRO A 261 0.24 -5.87 7.25
N ASP A 262 0.60 -6.19 8.49
CA ASP A 262 0.70 -7.56 9.01
C ASP A 262 -0.41 -7.81 10.05
N ASP A 263 -1.64 -7.85 9.55
CA ASP A 263 -2.86 -8.07 10.34
C ASP A 263 -3.45 -9.45 10.04
N ARG A 264 -3.60 -10.28 11.07
CA ARG A 264 -4.06 -11.66 10.94
C ARG A 264 -5.58 -11.80 10.83
N ARG A 265 -6.33 -10.72 11.07
CA ARG A 265 -7.79 -10.74 11.05
C ARG A 265 -8.29 -10.89 9.61
N LEU A 266 -9.15 -11.87 9.37
CA LEU A 266 -9.62 -12.21 8.02
C LEU A 266 -10.32 -11.04 7.32
N VAL A 267 -11.08 -10.23 8.06
CA VAL A 267 -11.79 -9.04 7.54
C VAL A 267 -10.84 -7.96 7.02
N MET A 268 -9.59 -7.94 7.49
CA MET A 268 -8.58 -6.95 7.11
C MET A 268 -7.72 -7.42 5.92
N LYS A 269 -7.85 -8.69 5.51
CA LYS A 269 -7.04 -9.28 4.45
C LYS A 269 -7.36 -8.63 3.10
N GLY A 270 -6.31 -8.22 2.39
CA GLY A 270 -6.44 -7.65 1.03
C GLY A 270 -6.76 -6.15 1.00
N MET A 271 -6.89 -5.49 2.15
CA MET A 271 -6.96 -4.03 2.21
C MET A 271 -5.63 -3.39 1.78
N SER A 272 -5.70 -2.21 1.15
CA SER A 272 -4.51 -1.37 1.02
C SER A 272 -4.06 -0.85 2.39
N PHE A 273 -2.79 -0.46 2.53
CA PHE A 273 -2.26 0.14 3.75
C PHE A 273 -3.10 1.31 4.27
N GLY A 274 -3.45 2.27 3.41
CA GLY A 274 -4.27 3.40 3.81
C GLY A 274 -5.65 2.98 4.32
N GLN A 275 -6.31 2.04 3.62
CA GLN A 275 -7.59 1.49 4.06
C GLN A 275 -7.47 0.72 5.38
N HIS A 276 -6.36 0.02 5.58
CA HIS A 276 -6.09 -0.70 6.83
C HIS A 276 -5.96 0.28 7.99
N ARG A 277 -5.05 1.26 7.92
CA ARG A 277 -4.82 2.23 8.99
C ARG A 277 -6.07 3.07 9.28
N ALA A 278 -6.71 3.58 8.23
CA ALA A 278 -7.93 4.36 8.34
C ALA A 278 -9.11 3.53 8.88
N GLY A 279 -9.23 2.27 8.45
CA GLY A 279 -10.27 1.34 8.89
C GLY A 279 -10.18 1.02 10.37
N VAL A 280 -8.98 0.66 10.86
CA VAL A 280 -8.77 0.37 12.28
C VAL A 280 -9.03 1.61 13.13
N LEU A 281 -8.51 2.78 12.71
CA LEU A 281 -8.70 4.03 13.44
C LEU A 281 -10.17 4.47 13.47
N GLY A 282 -10.84 4.47 12.32
CA GLY A 282 -12.24 4.89 12.22
C GLY A 282 -13.18 4.02 13.05
N GLN A 283 -12.98 2.71 13.04
CA GLN A 283 -13.72 1.77 13.89
C GLN A 283 -13.49 2.05 15.37
N ALA A 284 -12.23 2.18 15.79
CA ALA A 284 -11.87 2.43 17.19
C ALA A 284 -12.44 3.74 17.73
N LEU A 285 -12.47 4.80 16.92
CA LEU A 285 -13.02 6.10 17.32
C LEU A 285 -14.54 6.08 17.50
N VAL A 286 -15.26 5.37 16.62
CA VAL A 286 -16.71 5.21 16.77
C VAL A 286 -17.04 4.30 17.95
N GLU A 287 -16.29 3.22 18.15
CA GLU A 287 -16.42 2.34 19.32
C GLU A 287 -16.26 3.12 20.62
N ALA A 288 -15.18 3.91 20.74
CA ALA A 288 -14.95 4.75 21.91
C ALA A 288 -16.10 5.72 22.17
N ALA A 289 -16.67 6.30 21.12
CA ALA A 289 -17.80 7.22 21.24
C ALA A 289 -19.08 6.52 21.69
N VAL A 290 -19.38 5.32 21.15
CA VAL A 290 -20.54 4.50 21.53
C VAL A 290 -20.45 4.07 22.99
N ASP A 291 -19.29 3.57 23.40
CA ASP A 291 -19.08 3.03 24.74
C ASP A 291 -18.76 4.12 25.79
N GLN A 292 -18.70 5.39 25.36
CA GLN A 292 -18.28 6.54 26.17
C GLN A 292 -16.91 6.31 26.85
N ALA A 293 -16.05 5.55 26.19
CA ALA A 293 -14.73 5.17 26.68
C ALA A 293 -13.66 6.19 26.23
N PRO A 294 -12.52 6.29 26.95
CA PRO A 294 -11.41 7.11 26.50
C PRO A 294 -10.87 6.65 25.14
N ALA A 295 -10.98 7.50 24.11
CA ALA A 295 -10.61 7.16 22.73
C ALA A 295 -9.17 6.65 22.61
N ALA A 296 -8.22 7.25 23.32
CA ALA A 296 -6.83 6.81 23.32
C ALA A 296 -6.66 5.34 23.76
N ALA A 297 -7.42 4.89 24.77
CA ALA A 297 -7.35 3.52 25.27
C ALA A 297 -7.91 2.52 24.24
N VAL A 298 -9.07 2.83 23.65
CA VAL A 298 -9.69 1.99 22.62
C VAL A 298 -8.82 1.92 21.37
N VAL A 299 -8.29 3.06 20.91
CA VAL A 299 -7.37 3.12 19.76
C VAL A 299 -6.11 2.30 20.03
N ALA A 300 -5.47 2.44 21.19
CA ALA A 300 -4.29 1.67 21.55
C ALA A 300 -4.56 0.15 21.55
N ALA A 301 -5.69 -0.28 22.12
CA ALA A 301 -6.08 -1.68 22.12
C ALA A 301 -6.32 -2.21 20.69
N ARG A 302 -7.06 -1.47 19.86
CA ARG A 302 -7.33 -1.86 18.47
C ARG A 302 -6.09 -1.84 17.59
N PHE A 303 -5.14 -0.95 17.87
CA PHE A 303 -3.85 -0.93 17.19
C PHE A 303 -3.00 -2.15 17.56
N ALA A 304 -2.94 -2.51 18.84
CA ALA A 304 -2.25 -3.72 19.27
C ALA A 304 -2.84 -4.98 18.61
N GLU A 305 -4.17 -5.11 18.57
CA GLU A 305 -4.85 -6.21 17.86
C GLU A 305 -4.55 -6.22 16.35
N ALA A 306 -4.45 -5.04 15.75
CA ALA A 306 -4.13 -4.85 14.33
C ALA A 306 -2.64 -4.96 14.01
N ASN A 307 -1.80 -5.18 15.03
CA ASN A 307 -0.34 -5.13 14.94
C ASN A 307 0.16 -3.81 14.35
N ILE A 308 -0.45 -2.67 14.70
CA ILE A 308 -0.01 -1.33 14.32
C ILE A 308 0.87 -0.78 15.44
N ASP A 309 2.00 -0.17 15.09
CA ASP A 309 2.83 0.56 16.05
C ASP A 309 2.18 1.94 16.36
N PRO A 310 1.75 2.20 17.61
CA PRO A 310 1.10 3.46 17.96
C PRO A 310 2.09 4.64 18.01
N CYS A 311 3.40 4.39 18.10
CA CYS A 311 4.45 5.41 18.04
C CYS A 311 4.78 5.81 16.59
N ASP A 312 4.53 4.93 15.62
CA ASP A 312 4.81 5.18 14.20
C ASP A 312 3.83 4.38 13.32
N LEU A 313 2.76 5.03 12.85
CA LEU A 313 1.70 4.39 12.07
C LEU A 313 2.18 3.76 10.77
N ALA A 314 3.36 4.17 10.29
CA ALA A 314 4.01 3.58 9.13
C ALA A 314 4.47 2.14 9.37
N ARG A 315 4.49 1.69 10.63
CA ARG A 315 5.04 0.40 11.05
C ARG A 315 3.96 -0.52 11.60
N ASN A 316 4.27 -1.80 11.53
CA ASN A 316 3.62 -2.80 12.35
C ASN A 316 4.42 -2.94 13.66
N GLY A 317 3.81 -3.47 14.72
CA GLY A 317 4.52 -3.80 15.96
C GLY A 317 5.65 -4.82 15.74
N THR A 318 5.53 -5.65 14.70
CA THR A 318 6.53 -6.65 14.28
C THR A 318 7.49 -6.18 13.19
N SER A 319 7.35 -4.95 12.69
CA SER A 319 8.17 -4.46 11.59
C SER A 319 9.66 -4.44 11.96
N PRO A 320 10.55 -4.89 11.06
CA PRO A 320 11.99 -4.72 11.26
C PRO A 320 12.34 -3.27 11.59
N GLN A 321 13.32 -3.07 12.47
CA GLN A 321 13.96 -1.76 12.63
C GLN A 321 14.67 -1.41 11.32
N ALA A 322 13.97 -0.75 10.40
CA ALA A 322 14.59 -0.13 9.24
C ALA A 322 15.46 1.05 9.68
N MET A 323 16.38 1.48 8.82
CA MET A 323 17.39 2.53 9.04
C MET A 323 16.83 3.96 9.26
N THR A 324 15.71 4.11 9.96
CA THR A 324 15.28 5.41 10.48
C THR A 324 16.03 5.62 11.79
N GLY A 325 17.00 6.54 11.79
CA GLY A 325 17.89 6.81 12.93
C GLY A 325 17.22 7.47 14.13
N GLY A 326 16.09 6.93 14.60
CA GLY A 326 15.37 7.44 15.76
C GLY A 326 14.67 6.30 16.49
N VAL A 327 15.17 5.98 17.68
CA VAL A 327 14.48 5.09 18.61
C VAL A 327 13.43 5.94 19.34
N CYS A 328 12.18 5.91 18.91
CA CYS A 328 11.07 6.28 19.77
C CYS A 328 10.69 5.04 20.57
N THR A 329 11.24 4.89 21.77
CA THR A 329 10.73 3.90 22.72
C THR A 329 9.41 4.43 23.25
N CYS A 330 8.29 3.85 22.80
CA CYS A 330 7.03 3.95 23.52
C CYS A 330 7.27 3.46 24.97
N PRO A 331 6.88 4.22 26.01
CA PRO A 331 6.88 3.67 27.37
C PRO A 331 5.95 2.44 27.39
N PRO A 332 6.25 1.42 28.20
CA PRO A 332 5.40 0.25 28.30
C PRO A 332 3.98 0.67 28.65
N ILE A 333 2.99 0.15 27.91
CA ILE A 333 1.58 0.28 28.26
C ILE A 333 1.43 -0.39 29.62
N SER A 334 1.15 0.41 30.64
CA SER A 334 0.88 -0.09 31.99
C SER A 334 -0.33 -1.00 31.95
N ASP A 335 -0.12 -2.27 32.28
CA ASP A 335 -1.16 -3.29 32.39
C ASP A 335 -2.15 -2.89 33.50
N PRO A 336 -3.45 -2.67 33.22
CA PRO A 336 -4.42 -2.26 34.23
C PRO A 336 -4.64 -3.32 35.33
N ASP A 337 -4.16 -4.56 35.14
CA ASP A 337 -4.35 -5.65 36.10
C ASP A 337 -3.29 -5.73 37.22
N THR A 338 -2.30 -4.83 37.28
CA THR A 338 -1.22 -4.94 38.30
C THR A 338 -1.47 -4.16 39.60
N GLN A 339 -2.63 -3.53 39.81
CA GLN A 339 -2.96 -2.82 41.07
C GLN A 339 -4.02 -3.50 41.97
N LEU A 340 -4.13 -4.83 41.90
CA LEU A 340 -4.86 -5.59 42.92
C LEU A 340 -3.96 -6.67 43.52
N GLY A 341 -3.22 -6.29 44.56
CA GLY A 341 -2.79 -7.23 45.59
C GLY A 341 -1.36 -7.07 46.07
N ARG A 342 -1.18 -6.36 47.18
CA ARG A 342 -0.76 -6.98 48.45
C ARG A 342 -1.01 -6.00 49.60
N ARG A 343 -1.60 -6.58 50.64
CA ARG A 343 -1.75 -6.01 51.99
C ARG A 343 -0.40 -5.72 52.61
#